data_AF-A0A0Q8DK06-F1
#
_entry.id   AF-A0A0Q8DK06-F1
#
_cell.length_a   1.000
_cell.length_b   1.000
_cell.length_c   1.000
_cell.angle_alpha   90.00
_cell.angle_beta   90.00
_cell.angle_gamma   90.00
#
_symmetry.space_group_name_H-M   'P 1'
#
loop_
_entity.id
_entity.type
_entity.pdbx_description
1 polymer ?
#
loop_
_entity_poly.entity_id
_entity_poly.type
_entity_poly.pdbx_seq_one_letter_code
_entity_poly.pdbx_strand_id
1 'polypeptide(L)'
;MVVQIKLIRVAVAGAVCAAVVVLGGCSGDACEPSTADCSSQVRIGERVYTSHGFTERAATRFAKADVAECQDTGCDPKGSVFSGEPTQMTVWSFEGYSTDQVVGTRFDDDSFAVFVADSVSDQEAERLLQELASAES
;
A
#
# COMPACT_ATOMS: atom_id res chain seq x y z
N MET A 1 -50.61 -18.60 17.62
CA MET A 1 -50.54 -17.13 17.73
C MET A 1 -50.46 -16.58 16.32
N VAL A 2 -51.52 -15.92 15.86
CA VAL A 2 -51.67 -15.38 14.50
C VAL A 2 -51.48 -13.88 14.60
N VAL A 3 -50.44 -13.32 13.97
CA VAL A 3 -50.24 -11.88 13.88
C VAL A 3 -50.61 -11.45 12.46
N GLN A 4 -51.80 -10.87 12.34
CA GLN A 4 -52.35 -10.25 11.13
C GLN A 4 -51.67 -8.89 10.92
N ILE A 5 -50.79 -8.78 9.92
CA ILE A 5 -50.24 -7.49 9.49
C ILE A 5 -51.19 -6.90 8.44
N LYS A 6 -51.90 -5.85 8.85
CA LYS A 6 -52.92 -5.15 8.07
C LYS A 6 -52.24 -4.33 6.96
N LEU A 7 -52.53 -4.70 5.71
CA LEU A 7 -52.24 -3.92 4.50
C LEU A 7 -52.86 -2.52 4.61
N ILE A 8 -52.05 -1.47 4.50
CA ILE A 8 -52.52 -0.11 4.27
C ILE A 8 -52.05 0.31 2.88
N ARG A 9 -52.99 0.24 1.92
CA ARG A 9 -52.87 0.88 0.61
C ARG A 9 -53.28 2.33 0.77
N VAL A 10 -52.35 3.26 0.72
CA VAL A 10 -52.65 4.68 0.53
C VAL A 10 -52.20 5.05 -0.87
N ALA A 11 -53.16 5.10 -1.78
CA ALA A 11 -53.03 5.78 -3.06
C ALA A 11 -53.43 7.24 -2.85
N VAL A 12 -52.52 8.17 -3.14
CA VAL A 12 -52.89 9.57 -3.41
C VAL A 12 -52.22 9.96 -4.72
N ALA A 13 -53.09 10.26 -5.68
CA ALA A 13 -52.75 10.69 -7.02
C ALA A 13 -52.42 12.19 -7.05
N GLY A 14 -51.39 12.53 -7.82
CA GLY A 14 -51.35 13.66 -8.76
C GLY A 14 -51.33 15.09 -8.23
N ALA A 15 -50.24 15.81 -8.49
CA ALA A 15 -50.28 17.19 -9.00
C ALA A 15 -48.91 17.60 -9.60
N VAL A 16 -48.98 18.03 -10.85
CA VAL A 16 -47.93 18.58 -11.71
C VAL A 16 -47.64 20.04 -11.34
N CYS A 17 -46.37 20.46 -11.28
CA CYS A 17 -45.82 21.69 -11.91
C CYS A 17 -44.55 22.25 -11.23
N ALA A 18 -43.72 22.85 -12.10
CA ALA A 18 -42.74 23.92 -11.86
C ALA A 18 -41.31 23.52 -11.44
N ALA A 19 -40.47 23.45 -12.47
CA ALA A 19 -39.04 23.69 -12.36
C ALA A 19 -38.75 25.07 -11.75
N VAL A 20 -37.91 25.09 -10.72
CA VAL A 20 -37.09 26.25 -10.37
C VAL A 20 -35.65 25.75 -10.32
N VAL A 21 -34.90 26.09 -11.37
CA VAL A 21 -33.45 25.99 -11.41
C VAL A 21 -32.91 27.07 -10.48
N VAL A 22 -32.44 26.69 -9.30
CA VAL A 22 -31.56 27.54 -8.49
C VAL A 22 -30.14 27.04 -8.71
N LEU A 23 -29.43 27.73 -9.60
CA LEU A 23 -27.98 27.70 -9.72
C LEU A 23 -27.40 28.33 -8.45
N GLY A 24 -26.68 27.55 -7.63
CA GLY A 24 -26.14 28.06 -6.37
C GLY A 24 -25.26 27.08 -5.63
N GLY A 25 -24.09 26.75 -6.19
CA GLY A 25 -22.88 26.44 -5.41
C GLY A 25 -22.79 25.08 -4.72
N CYS A 26 -22.79 23.98 -5.46
CA CYS A 26 -22.10 22.76 -5.01
C CYS A 26 -20.60 22.90 -5.31
N SER A 27 -19.90 23.80 -4.63
CA SER A 27 -18.42 23.77 -4.58
C SER A 27 -18.00 22.93 -3.38
N GLY A 28 -18.48 21.70 -3.36
CA GLY A 28 -17.90 20.65 -2.55
C GLY A 28 -17.15 19.76 -3.50
N ASP A 29 -15.91 20.12 -3.83
CA ASP A 29 -14.91 19.16 -4.31
C ASP A 29 -14.67 18.17 -3.16
N ALA A 30 -15.64 17.29 -2.93
CA ALA A 30 -15.50 16.15 -2.07
C ALA A 30 -14.61 15.19 -2.85
N CYS A 31 -13.30 15.31 -2.61
CA CYS A 31 -12.31 14.40 -3.17
C CYS A 31 -12.76 12.97 -2.82
N GLU A 32 -13.11 12.19 -3.85
CA GLU A 32 -13.56 10.83 -3.64
C GLU A 32 -12.44 10.02 -2.98
N PRO A 33 -12.74 9.22 -1.93
CA PRO A 33 -11.71 8.39 -1.30
C PRO A 33 -11.25 7.32 -2.29
N SER A 34 -10.00 7.40 -2.74
CA SER A 34 -9.30 6.34 -3.46
C SER A 34 -8.84 5.25 -2.49
N THR A 35 -8.75 4.01 -2.97
CA THR A 35 -8.01 2.95 -2.28
C THR A 35 -6.52 3.22 -2.45
N ALA A 36 -5.79 3.31 -1.35
CA ALA A 36 -4.35 3.57 -1.35
C ALA A 36 -3.59 2.42 -2.03
N ASP A 37 -2.84 2.70 -3.09
CA ASP A 37 -2.06 1.70 -3.84
C ASP A 37 -0.56 2.07 -3.87
N CYS A 38 0.05 2.15 -2.69
CA CYS A 38 1.48 2.41 -2.58
C CYS A 38 2.27 1.11 -2.52
N SER A 39 3.33 1.02 -3.33
CA SER A 39 4.39 0.04 -3.08
C SER A 39 5.04 0.30 -1.71
N SER A 40 5.27 -0.77 -0.96
CA SER A 40 6.01 -0.68 0.31
C SER A 40 7.46 -0.33 0.03
N GLN A 41 7.96 0.71 0.69
CA GLN A 41 9.33 1.20 0.52
C GLN A 41 10.03 1.38 1.86
N VAL A 42 11.34 1.15 1.85
CA VAL A 42 12.23 1.43 2.98
C VAL A 42 13.44 2.23 2.53
N ARG A 43 14.03 3.01 3.42
CA ARG A 43 15.21 3.82 3.12
C ARG A 43 16.34 3.58 4.12
N ILE A 44 17.54 3.37 3.60
CA ILE A 44 18.79 3.25 4.38
C ILE A 44 19.75 4.34 3.89
N GLY A 45 19.97 5.36 4.71
CA GLY A 45 20.70 6.56 4.28
C GLY A 45 19.99 7.24 3.11
N GLU A 46 20.67 7.36 1.97
CA GLU A 46 20.11 7.98 0.76
C GLU A 46 19.49 6.97 -0.22
N ARG A 47 19.52 5.67 0.10
CA ARG A 47 19.02 4.61 -0.80
C ARG A 47 17.61 4.20 -0.44
N VAL A 48 16.73 4.19 -1.43
CA VAL A 48 15.36 3.69 -1.34
C VAL A 48 15.31 2.29 -1.93
N TYR A 49 14.56 1.43 -1.27
CA TYR A 49 14.30 0.07 -1.68
C TYR A 49 12.79 -0.15 -1.75
N THR A 50 12.33 -0.82 -2.80
CA THR A 50 10.92 -1.15 -3.04
C THR A 50 10.70 -2.64 -2.80
N SER A 51 9.55 -3.01 -2.23
CA SER A 51 9.16 -4.40 -1.99
C SER A 51 8.84 -5.11 -3.30
N HIS A 52 9.40 -6.30 -3.53
CA HIS A 52 9.15 -7.09 -4.74
C HIS A 52 8.67 -8.53 -4.52
N GLY A 53 8.83 -9.10 -3.33
CA GLY A 53 8.43 -10.49 -3.10
C GLY A 53 8.80 -11.00 -1.71
N PHE A 54 8.84 -12.33 -1.56
CA PHE A 54 9.14 -13.00 -0.30
C PHE A 54 10.15 -14.12 -0.50
N THR A 55 10.89 -14.46 0.56
CA THR A 55 11.84 -15.58 0.59
C THR A 55 11.90 -16.16 2.01
N GLU A 56 12.18 -17.46 2.11
CA GLU A 56 12.50 -18.16 3.36
C GLU A 56 14.02 -18.35 3.53
N ARG A 57 14.83 -17.76 2.63
CA ARG A 57 16.27 -17.84 2.70
C ARG A 57 16.78 -17.20 3.98
N ALA A 58 17.69 -17.91 4.67
CA ALA A 58 18.34 -17.41 5.86
C ALA A 58 19.00 -16.04 5.59
N ALA A 59 18.80 -15.13 6.54
CA ALA A 59 19.33 -13.78 6.49
C ALA A 59 19.95 -13.41 7.84
N THR A 60 20.88 -12.46 7.81
CA THR A 60 21.54 -11.93 9.01
C THR A 60 21.11 -10.50 9.27
N ARG A 61 20.90 -10.13 10.54
CA ARG A 61 20.50 -8.78 10.91
C ARG A 61 21.56 -7.79 10.44
N PHE A 62 21.14 -6.77 9.69
CA PHE A 62 22.05 -5.84 9.03
C PHE A 62 21.97 -4.43 9.62
N ALA A 63 20.82 -3.76 9.51
CA ALA A 63 20.68 -2.34 9.84
C ALA A 63 19.26 -1.97 10.27
N LYS A 64 19.04 -0.67 10.48
CA LYS A 64 17.71 -0.05 10.56
C LYS A 64 17.41 0.69 9.26
N ALA A 65 16.15 0.68 8.85
CA ALA A 65 15.66 1.43 7.70
C ALA A 65 14.42 2.23 8.09
N ASP A 66 14.32 3.43 7.55
CA ASP A 66 13.11 4.25 7.61
C ASP A 66 12.03 3.59 6.74
N VAL A 67 10.78 3.60 7.20
CA VAL A 67 9.63 3.04 6.47
C VAL A 67 8.84 4.16 5.83
N ALA A 68 8.46 3.99 4.57
CA ALA A 68 7.58 4.94 3.89
C ALA A 68 6.13 4.78 4.36
N GLU A 69 5.44 5.90 4.48
CA GLU A 69 4.01 5.98 4.74
C GLU A 69 3.26 6.11 3.41
N CYS A 70 2.18 5.35 3.25
CA CYS A 70 1.30 5.52 2.10
C CYS A 70 0.35 6.69 2.33
N GLN A 71 0.59 7.80 1.64
CA GLN A 71 -0.24 9.01 1.65
C GLN A 71 -1.01 9.14 0.32
N ASP A 72 -1.67 8.08 -0.12
CA ASP A 72 -2.38 8.01 -1.41
C ASP A 72 -3.91 8.16 -1.28
N THR A 73 -4.36 8.85 -0.21
CA THR A 73 -5.78 9.09 0.06
C THR A 73 -6.02 10.58 0.34
N GLY A 74 -7.22 11.05 0.01
CA GLY A 74 -7.62 12.46 0.20
C GLY A 74 -7.39 13.33 -1.02
N CYS A 75 -7.47 14.65 -0.85
CA CYS A 75 -7.44 15.61 -1.95
C CYS A 75 -6.09 15.82 -2.62
N ASP A 76 -5.00 15.35 -2.00
CA ASP A 76 -3.62 15.53 -2.47
C ASP A 76 -2.84 14.22 -2.23
N PRO A 77 -3.02 13.20 -3.09
CA PRO A 77 -2.30 11.95 -2.98
C PRO A 77 -0.82 12.15 -3.31
N LYS A 78 0.05 11.74 -2.38
CA LYS A 78 1.52 11.87 -2.48
C LYS A 78 2.21 10.53 -2.71
N GLY A 79 1.47 9.43 -2.67
CA GLY A 79 2.01 8.08 -2.80
C GLY A 79 2.84 7.66 -1.58
N SER A 80 3.92 6.92 -1.84
CA SER A 80 4.85 6.44 -0.80
C SER A 80 5.80 7.56 -0.39
N VAL A 81 5.72 8.02 0.87
CA VAL A 81 6.52 9.15 1.37
C VAL A 81 7.24 8.82 2.66
N PHE A 82 8.47 9.31 2.80
CA PHE A 82 9.20 9.24 4.07
C PHE A 82 8.94 10.52 4.87
N SER A 83 8.29 10.39 6.02
CA SER A 83 8.03 11.51 6.92
C SER A 83 9.32 12.06 7.53
N GLY A 84 9.25 13.23 8.17
CA GLY A 84 10.41 13.84 8.85
C GLY A 84 10.89 13.04 10.06
N GLU A 85 10.00 12.25 10.67
CA GLU A 85 10.28 11.33 11.77
C GLU A 85 9.74 9.93 11.40
N PRO A 86 10.37 9.25 10.44
CA PRO A 86 9.84 8.01 9.91
C PRO A 86 9.94 6.89 10.95
N THR A 87 8.95 5.99 10.95
CA THR A 87 9.05 4.75 11.71
C THR A 87 10.23 3.94 11.18
N GLN A 88 10.98 3.31 12.08
CA GLN A 88 12.14 2.51 11.69
C GLN A 88 11.92 1.03 11.92
N MET A 89 12.34 0.22 10.95
CA MET A 89 12.31 -1.24 11.05
C MET A 89 13.69 -1.86 10.89
N THR A 90 13.83 -3.12 11.32
CA THR A 90 15.07 -3.87 11.16
C THR A 90 15.13 -4.47 9.76
N VAL A 91 16.26 -4.28 9.07
CA VAL A 91 16.57 -4.92 7.79
C VAL A 91 17.65 -5.99 7.96
N TRP A 92 17.62 -6.96 7.04
CA TRP A 92 18.44 -8.16 7.03
C TRP A 92 19.18 -8.27 5.70
N SER A 93 20.38 -8.85 5.73
CA SER A 93 21.20 -9.13 4.56
C SER A 93 21.14 -10.61 4.20
N PHE A 94 21.04 -10.91 2.90
CA PHE A 94 21.11 -12.28 2.38
C PHE A 94 22.56 -12.63 2.02
N GLU A 95 23.02 -13.82 2.41
CA GLU A 95 24.37 -14.27 2.10
C GLU A 95 24.60 -14.38 0.58
N GLY A 96 25.71 -13.80 0.11
CA GLY A 96 26.06 -13.76 -1.32
C GLY A 96 25.49 -12.57 -2.08
N TYR A 97 24.70 -11.70 -1.44
CA TYR A 97 24.09 -10.53 -2.08
C TYR A 97 24.57 -9.23 -1.47
N SER A 98 24.73 -8.20 -2.31
CA SER A 98 25.05 -6.85 -1.84
C SER A 98 23.84 -6.21 -1.18
N THR A 99 24.04 -5.64 0.01
CA THR A 99 23.02 -4.84 0.71
C THR A 99 22.72 -3.52 0.00
N ASP A 100 23.58 -3.09 -0.93
CA ASP A 100 23.31 -1.94 -1.80
C ASP A 100 22.30 -2.30 -2.91
N GLN A 101 22.04 -3.59 -3.14
CA GLN A 101 21.08 -4.06 -4.15
C GLN A 101 19.82 -4.64 -3.53
N VAL A 102 19.95 -5.44 -2.46
CA VAL A 102 18.81 -6.18 -1.89
C VAL A 102 18.93 -6.33 -0.38
N VAL A 103 17.82 -6.14 0.31
CA VAL A 103 17.66 -6.36 1.75
C VAL A 103 16.35 -7.08 2.03
N GLY A 104 16.28 -7.74 3.18
CA GLY A 104 15.07 -8.38 3.69
C GLY A 104 14.47 -7.62 4.86
N THR A 105 13.15 -7.67 5.01
CA THR A 105 12.49 -7.36 6.29
C THR A 105 11.75 -8.59 6.78
N ARG A 106 11.93 -8.93 8.04
CA ARG A 106 11.31 -10.13 8.62
C ARG A 106 9.84 -9.86 8.90
N PHE A 107 8.94 -10.71 8.40
CA PHE A 107 7.49 -10.61 8.67
C PHE A 107 6.93 -11.87 9.36
N ASP A 108 7.62 -13.00 9.27
CA ASP A 108 7.35 -14.23 10.05
C ASP A 108 8.68 -14.79 10.60
N ASP A 109 8.65 -15.86 11.39
CA ASP A 109 9.83 -16.40 12.07
C ASP A 109 11.01 -16.68 11.11
N ASP A 110 10.71 -17.29 9.96
CA ASP A 110 11.69 -17.69 8.95
C ASP A 110 11.49 -17.00 7.58
N SER A 111 10.49 -16.12 7.45
CA SER A 111 10.14 -15.49 6.17
C SER A 111 10.48 -13.99 6.12
N PHE A 112 11.03 -13.57 4.99
CA PHE A 112 11.45 -12.20 4.72
C PHE A 112 10.75 -11.63 3.49
N ALA A 113 10.24 -10.41 3.60
CA ALA A 113 9.87 -9.60 2.44
C ALA A 113 11.15 -9.04 1.82
N VAL A 114 11.28 -9.19 0.50
CA VAL A 114 12.47 -8.80 -0.26
C VAL A 114 12.27 -7.40 -0.81
N PHE A 115 13.21 -6.53 -0.47
CA PHE A 115 13.28 -5.15 -0.92
C PHE A 115 14.50 -4.96 -1.81
N VAL A 116 14.30 -4.48 -3.03
CA VAL A 116 15.37 -4.22 -4.01
C VAL A 116 15.57 -2.72 -4.13
N ALA A 117 16.82 -2.27 -4.20
CA ALA A 117 17.14 -0.85 -4.32
C ALA A 117 16.65 -0.29 -5.66
N ASP A 118 16.06 0.90 -5.66
CA ASP A 118 15.49 1.52 -6.87
C ASP A 118 16.55 1.83 -7.94
N SER A 119 17.84 1.83 -7.58
CA SER A 119 18.95 1.95 -8.53
C SER A 119 19.23 0.68 -9.33
N VAL A 120 18.66 -0.46 -8.94
CA VAL A 120 18.78 -1.74 -9.64
C VAL A 120 17.78 -1.78 -10.78
N SER A 121 18.21 -2.20 -11.97
CA SER A 121 17.31 -2.34 -13.12
C SER A 121 16.29 -3.47 -12.90
N ASP A 122 15.08 -3.34 -13.46
CA ASP A 122 14.00 -4.34 -13.35
C ASP A 122 14.45 -5.77 -13.69
N GLN A 123 15.24 -5.94 -14.75
CA GLN A 123 15.77 -7.26 -15.15
C GLN A 123 16.65 -7.90 -14.06
N GLU A 124 17.47 -7.07 -13.41
CA GLU A 124 18.33 -7.51 -12.32
C GLU A 124 17.53 -7.75 -11.05
N ALA A 125 16.50 -6.93 -10.78
CA ALA A 125 15.57 -7.16 -9.67
C ALA A 125 14.83 -8.50 -9.82
N GLU A 126 14.33 -8.82 -11.02
CA GLU A 126 13.70 -10.10 -11.34
C GLU A 126 14.67 -11.27 -11.13
N ARG A 127 15.92 -11.14 -11.60
CA ARG A 127 16.96 -12.16 -11.37
C ARG A 127 17.21 -12.38 -9.88
N LEU A 128 17.38 -11.31 -9.10
CA LEU A 128 17.62 -11.38 -7.66
C LEU A 128 16.47 -12.11 -6.94
N LEU A 129 15.23 -11.78 -7.29
CA LEU A 129 14.05 -12.43 -6.71
C LEU A 129 13.98 -13.92 -7.06
N GLN A 130 14.25 -14.26 -8.32
CA GLN A 130 14.22 -15.65 -8.76
C GLN A 130 15.27 -16.48 -8.03
N GLU A 131 16.48 -15.95 -7.83
CA GLU A 131 17.54 -16.65 -7.09
C GLU A 131 17.24 -16.77 -5.59
N LEU A 132 16.64 -15.73 -4.99
CA LEU A 132 16.24 -15.76 -3.59
C LEU A 132 15.04 -16.69 -3.34
N ALA A 133 14.13 -16.83 -4.31
CA ALA A 133 12.99 -17.73 -4.22
C ALA A 133 13.37 -19.21 -4.49
N SER A 134 14.38 -19.45 -5.33
CA SER A 134 14.77 -20.81 -5.73
C SER A 134 15.72 -21.53 -4.75
N ALA A 135 16.11 -20.89 -3.65
CA ALA A 135 16.99 -21.49 -2.65
C ALA A 135 16.31 -22.58 -1.78
N GLU A 136 15.06 -22.89 -2.07
CA GLU A 136 14.28 -24.03 -1.58
C GLU A 136 14.74 -25.33 -2.27
N SER A 137 15.92 -25.86 -1.93
CA SER A 137 16.36 -27.19 -2.41
C SER A 137 17.34 -27.87 -1.45
#